data_AF-A0A0K8PZV6-F1
#
_entry.id   AF-A0A0K8PZV6-F1
#
_cell.length_a   1.000
_cell.length_b   1.000
_cell.length_c   1.000
_cell.angle_alpha   90.00
_cell.angle_beta   90.00
_cell.angle_gamma   90.00
#
_symmetry.space_group_name_H-M   'P 1'
#
loop_
_entity.id
_entity.type
_entity.pdbx_description
1 polymer ?
#
loop_
_entity_poly.entity_id
_entity_poly.type
_entity_poly.pdbx_seq_one_letter_code
_entity_poly.pdbx_strand_id
1 'polypeptide(L)'
;MFEAKLIRSGYSDAHRAKYVHRMTIRSADWFRVAGSFPRITEQDLPTGVSQVSYKVNVECCQEWALVPEMAIETIRRAHGL
;
A
#
# COMPACT_ATOMS: atom_id res chain seq x y z
N MET A 1 -9.87 -28.10 -24.93
CA MET A 1 -8.43 -28.38 -24.77
C MET A 1 -7.79 -27.33 -23.86
N PHE A 2 -7.95 -27.51 -22.55
CA PHE A 2 -7.47 -26.60 -21.50
C PHE A 2 -6.18 -27.13 -20.86
N GLU A 3 -6.15 -28.42 -20.51
CA GLU A 3 -5.00 -29.09 -19.89
C GLU A 3 -3.73 -29.03 -20.76
N ALA A 4 -3.85 -29.21 -22.08
CA ALA A 4 -2.70 -29.10 -22.98
C ALA A 4 -2.09 -27.68 -23.01
N LYS A 5 -2.87 -26.64 -22.69
CA LYS A 5 -2.33 -25.28 -22.55
C LYS A 5 -1.57 -25.13 -21.24
N LEU A 6 -2.09 -25.69 -20.15
CA LEU A 6 -1.42 -25.71 -18.84
C LEU A 6 -0.06 -26.42 -18.91
N ILE A 7 -0.02 -27.61 -19.50
CA ILE A 7 1.22 -28.39 -19.66
C ILE A 7 2.27 -27.60 -20.47
N ARG A 8 1.86 -26.95 -21.57
CA ARG A 8 2.77 -26.12 -22.39
C ARG A 8 3.30 -24.89 -21.64
N SER A 9 2.53 -24.34 -20.71
CA SER A 9 2.99 -23.25 -19.84
C SER A 9 3.87 -23.72 -18.66
N GLY A 10 4.19 -25.02 -18.59
CA GLY A 10 5.01 -25.60 -17.53
C GLY A 10 4.24 -25.97 -16.26
N TYR A 11 2.91 -25.86 -16.27
CA TYR A 11 2.06 -26.27 -15.15
C TYR A 11 1.93 -27.80 -15.13
N SER A 12 2.07 -28.38 -13.93
CA SER A 12 1.96 -29.82 -13.67
C SER A 12 1.36 -30.02 -12.28
N ASP A 13 0.26 -30.78 -12.18
CA ASP A 13 -0.41 -31.04 -10.91
C ASP A 13 0.46 -31.80 -9.90
N ALA A 14 1.43 -32.60 -10.38
CA ALA A 14 2.42 -33.23 -9.52
C ALA A 14 3.29 -32.21 -8.75
N HIS A 15 3.39 -30.98 -9.27
CA HIS A 15 4.10 -29.87 -8.65
C HIS A 15 3.18 -28.92 -7.89
N ARG A 16 1.91 -29.28 -7.67
CA ARG A 16 0.92 -28.42 -6.99
C ARG A 16 1.42 -27.86 -5.65
N ALA A 17 2.16 -28.67 -4.89
CA ALA A 17 2.78 -28.25 -3.62
C ALA A 17 3.82 -27.11 -3.78
N LYS A 18 4.49 -27.01 -4.95
CA LYS A 18 5.47 -25.95 -5.24
C LYS A 18 4.82 -24.62 -5.60
N TYR A 19 3.60 -24.65 -6.14
CA TYR A 19 2.81 -23.45 -6.45
C TYR A 19 2.12 -22.85 -5.22
N VAL A 20 2.30 -23.43 -4.03
CA VAL A 20 1.85 -22.87 -2.75
C VAL A 20 2.80 -21.75 -2.29
N HIS A 21 3.33 -20.95 -3.21
CA HIS A 21 3.93 -19.68 -2.85
C HIS A 21 2.78 -18.73 -2.49
N ARG A 22 2.47 -18.65 -1.20
CA ARG A 22 1.59 -17.61 -0.68
C ARG A 22 2.29 -16.28 -0.90
N MET A 23 1.62 -15.35 -1.58
CA MET A 23 2.05 -13.96 -1.56
C MET A 23 2.03 -13.50 -0.10
N THR A 24 3.21 -13.26 0.45
CA THR A 24 3.35 -12.66 1.79
C THR A 24 3.64 -11.18 1.62
N ILE A 25 3.06 -10.36 2.48
CA ILE A 25 3.46 -8.97 2.59
C ILE A 25 4.90 -8.97 3.13
N ARG A 26 5.83 -8.34 2.39
CA ARG A 26 7.25 -8.28 2.78
C ARG A 26 7.49 -7.22 3.85
N SER A 27 6.81 -6.08 3.73
CA SER A 27 6.82 -4.98 4.69
C SER A 27 5.55 -4.15 4.53
N ALA A 28 5.15 -3.49 5.61
CA ALA A 28 4.06 -2.53 5.61
C ALA A 28 4.47 -1.36 6.52
N ASP A 29 4.60 -0.19 5.92
CA ASP A 29 5.03 1.03 6.62
C ASP A 29 3.82 1.93 6.83
N TRP A 30 3.74 2.55 8.01
CA TRP A 30 2.65 3.42 8.41
C TRP A 30 3.20 4.83 8.65
N PHE A 31 2.52 5.85 8.15
CA PHE A 31 2.93 7.23 8.32
C PHE A 31 1.77 8.10 8.81
N ARG A 32 2.05 9.01 9.74
CA ARG A 32 1.09 10.03 10.15
C ARG A 32 1.10 11.18 9.14
N VAL A 33 -0.01 11.32 8.40
CA VAL A 33 -0.21 12.44 7.46
C VAL A 33 -0.67 13.69 8.23
N ALA A 34 0.26 14.40 8.85
CA ALA A 34 -0.01 15.62 9.61
C ALA A 34 1.19 16.58 9.61
N GLY A 35 0.94 17.84 10.00
CA GLY A 35 1.98 18.87 10.09
C GLY A 35 2.69 19.06 8.75
N SER A 36 4.03 18.95 8.78
CA SER A 36 4.91 19.12 7.62
C SER A 36 5.08 17.87 6.75
N PHE A 37 4.27 16.83 6.94
CA PHE A 37 4.28 15.65 6.07
C PHE A 37 4.11 16.08 4.59
N PRO A 38 4.85 15.52 3.62
CA PRO A 38 4.76 15.90 2.21
C PRO A 38 3.36 15.61 1.64
N ARG A 39 2.49 16.61 1.63
CA ARG A 39 1.13 16.56 1.10
C ARG A 39 0.77 17.88 0.44
N ILE A 40 -0.12 17.80 -0.54
CA ILE A 40 -0.79 18.97 -1.11
C ILE A 40 -2.20 19.01 -0.51
N THR A 41 -2.55 20.13 0.09
CA THR A 41 -3.87 20.44 0.62
C THR A 41 -4.54 21.51 -0.25
N GLU A 42 -5.82 21.77 -0.03
CA GLU A 42 -6.54 22.82 -0.76
C GLU A 42 -5.92 24.22 -0.56
N GLN A 43 -5.27 24.46 0.59
CA GLN A 43 -4.62 25.73 0.89
C GLN A 43 -3.36 25.97 0.04
N ASP A 44 -2.75 24.89 -0.47
CA ASP A 44 -1.57 24.97 -1.31
C ASP A 44 -1.93 25.22 -2.78
N LEU A 45 -3.22 25.12 -3.15
CA LEU A 45 -3.68 25.24 -4.54
C LEU A 45 -4.03 26.69 -4.92
N PRO A 46 -3.48 27.21 -6.03
CA PRO A 46 -3.93 28.47 -6.59
C PRO A 46 -5.42 28.44 -6.97
N THR A 47 -6.08 29.59 -6.92
CA THR A 47 -7.48 29.73 -7.33
C THR A 47 -7.69 29.23 -8.77
N GLY A 48 -8.65 28.31 -8.94
CA GLY A 48 -8.98 27.70 -10.23
C GLY A 48 -8.24 26.39 -10.54
N VAL A 49 -7.31 25.95 -9.69
CA VAL A 49 -6.64 24.64 -9.83
C VAL A 49 -7.46 23.56 -9.12
N SER A 50 -7.70 22.44 -9.80
CA SER A 50 -8.41 21.28 -9.26
C SER A 50 -7.86 19.97 -9.85
N GLN A 51 -8.27 18.83 -9.29
CA GLN A 51 -7.89 17.48 -9.74
C GLN A 51 -6.38 17.24 -9.84
N VAL A 52 -5.64 17.59 -8.79
CA VAL A 52 -4.19 17.41 -8.74
C VAL A 52 -3.83 15.97 -8.38
N SER A 53 -2.85 15.41 -9.10
CA SER A 53 -2.22 14.13 -8.79
C SER A 53 -0.74 14.33 -8.55
N TYR A 54 -0.21 13.73 -7.48
CA TYR A 54 1.20 13.83 -7.09
C TYR A 54 1.72 12.51 -6.53
N LYS A 55 3.04 12.35 -6.55
CA LYS A 55 3.74 11.22 -5.94
C LYS A 55 4.54 11.72 -4.74
N VAL A 56 4.56 10.92 -3.69
CA VAL A 56 5.37 11.16 -2.49
C VAL A 56 6.50 10.15 -2.45
N ASN A 57 7.73 10.61 -2.18
CA ASN A 57 8.83 9.71 -1.89
C ASN A 57 8.77 9.26 -0.43
N VAL A 58 8.43 7.99 -0.21
CA VAL A 58 8.28 7.38 1.13
C VAL A 58 9.60 7.40 1.92
N GLU A 59 10.75 7.39 1.25
CA GLU A 59 12.07 7.47 1.90
C GLU A 59 12.26 8.81 2.62
N CYS A 60 11.62 9.88 2.15
CA CYS A 60 11.66 11.20 2.78
C CYS A 60 10.66 11.35 3.93
N CYS A 61 9.84 10.33 4.20
CA CYS A 61 8.74 10.41 5.16
C CYS A 61 9.04 9.77 6.52
N GLN A 62 10.28 9.33 6.77
CA GLN A 62 10.63 8.55 7.96
C GLN A 62 10.38 9.30 9.29
N GLU A 63 10.44 10.63 9.29
CA GLU A 63 10.11 11.45 10.47
C GLU A 63 8.66 11.24 10.97
N TRP A 64 7.74 10.87 10.06
CA TRP A 64 6.34 10.63 10.38
C TRP A 64 5.97 9.15 10.51
N ALA A 65 6.97 8.26 10.54
CA ALA A 65 6.73 6.83 10.67
C ALA A 65 6.01 6.50 11.99
N LEU A 66 5.05 5.59 11.91
CA LEU A 66 4.31 5.05 13.05
C LEU A 66 4.54 3.54 13.14
N VAL A 67 4.52 3.03 14.36
CA VAL A 67 4.36 1.59 14.58
C VAL A 67 2.91 1.18 14.31
N PRO A 68 2.65 -0.05 13.84
CA PRO A 68 1.30 -0.51 13.46
C PRO A 68 0.25 -0.33 14.56
N GLU A 69 0.64 -0.53 15.82
CA GLU A 69 -0.27 -0.43 16.98
C GLU A 69 -0.84 0.98 17.13
N MET A 70 0.00 2.01 16.98
CA MET A 70 -0.43 3.40 17.04
C MET A 70 -1.30 3.81 15.83
N ALA A 71 -1.02 3.23 14.66
CA ALA A 71 -1.83 3.47 13.47
C ALA A 71 -3.25 2.92 13.65
N ILE A 72 -3.38 1.69 14.14
CA ILE A 72 -4.67 1.06 14.45
C ILE A 72 -5.44 1.86 15.49
N GLU A 73 -4.79 2.30 16.56
CA GLU A 73 -5.42 3.14 17.60
C GLU A 73 -5.94 4.47 17.05
N THR A 74 -5.17 5.11 16.16
CA THR A 74 -5.58 6.36 15.50
C THR A 74 -6.84 6.16 14.66
N ILE A 75 -6.93 5.05 13.91
CA ILE A 75 -8.11 4.70 13.10
C ILE A 75 -9.32 4.43 14.00
N ARG A 76 -9.16 3.66 15.07
CA ARG A 76 -10.23 3.37 16.03
C ARG A 76 -10.81 4.64 16.65
N ARG A 77 -9.94 5.55 17.10
CA ARG A 77 -10.34 6.86 17.63
C ARG A 77 -11.09 7.72 16.61
N ALA A 78 -10.64 7.73 15.36
CA ALA A 78 -11.29 8.50 14.29
C ALA A 78 -12.70 7.99 13.95
N HIS A 79 -12.96 6.68 14.16
CA HIS A 79 -14.24 6.04 13.85
C HIS A 79 -15.10 5.69 15.08
N GLY A 80 -14.68 6.08 16.29
CA GLY A 80 -15.46 5.88 17.52
C GLY A 80 -15.65 4.41 17.93
N LEU A 81 -14.67 3.55 17.67
CA LEU A 81 -14.64 2.12 18.03
C LEU A 81 -13.68 1.82 19.18
#